data_AF-A0A1A2RMQ3-F1
#
_entry.id   AF-A0A1A2RMQ3-F1
#
_cell.length_a   1.000
_cell.length_b   1.000
_cell.length_c   1.000
_cell.angle_alpha   90.00
_cell.angle_beta   90.00
_cell.angle_gamma   90.00
#
_symmetry.space_group_name_H-M   'P 1'
#
loop_
_entity.id
_entity.type
_entity.pdbx_description
1 polymer ?
#
loop_
_entity_poly.entity_id
_entity_poly.type
_entity_poly.pdbx_seq_one_letter_code
_entity_poly.pdbx_strand_id
1 'polypeptide(L)'
;MDEHQDAELAELAVLLRERNALDTRLGRLLDRPVNTGSIGEWIAARVFGIKLEAAANAAGYDGHFTGGVLGGRTVNVKAYTKLEGVLDINPNAPLDYYLVFTGTKGAPVSSRGTLRPFCIDAVF
;
A
#
# COMPACT_ATOMS: atom_id res chain seq x y z
N MET A 1 7.51 -2.17 37.60
CA MET A 1 7.36 -2.63 36.22
C MET A 1 7.80 -4.08 36.23
N ASP A 2 6.98 -4.98 35.70
CA ASP A 2 7.25 -6.42 35.74
C ASP A 2 8.44 -6.74 34.84
N GLU A 3 9.41 -7.55 35.30
CA GLU A 3 10.58 -7.94 34.50
C GLU A 3 10.18 -8.56 33.15
N HIS A 4 9.00 -9.20 33.10
CA HIS A 4 8.44 -9.73 31.86
C HIS A 4 8.04 -8.63 30.86
N GLN A 5 7.44 -7.54 31.32
CA GLN A 5 7.08 -6.39 30.47
C GLN A 5 8.31 -5.67 29.92
N ASP A 6 9.38 -5.62 30.71
CA ASP A 6 10.65 -5.00 30.30
C ASP A 6 11.34 -5.84 29.21
N ALA A 7 11.24 -7.17 29.30
CA ALA A 7 11.76 -8.09 28.27
C ALA A 7 10.97 -7.98 26.95
N GLU A 8 9.63 -7.97 26.99
CA GLU A 8 8.79 -7.79 25.79
C GLU A 8 9.05 -6.45 25.09
N LEU A 9 9.22 -5.37 25.87
CA LEU A 9 9.54 -4.07 25.34
C LEU A 9 10.92 -4.03 24.67
N ALA A 10 11.91 -4.70 25.27
CA ALA A 10 13.25 -4.82 24.70
C ALA A 10 13.23 -5.60 23.39
N GLU A 11 12.46 -6.69 23.32
CA GLU A 11 12.25 -7.47 22.09
C GLU A 11 11.61 -6.63 21.00
N LEU A 12 10.53 -5.90 21.31
CA LEU A 12 9.88 -4.99 20.36
C LEU A 12 10.86 -3.95 19.80
N ALA A 13 11.72 -3.38 20.64
CA ALA A 13 12.72 -2.41 20.19
C ALA A 13 13.74 -3.01 19.21
N VAL A 14 14.12 -4.28 19.38
CA VAL A 14 14.98 -5.00 18.40
C VAL A 14 14.24 -5.15 17.07
N LEU A 15 13.01 -5.68 17.09
CA LEU A 15 12.20 -5.90 15.89
C LEU A 15 11.94 -4.60 15.11
N LEU A 16 11.70 -3.48 15.81
CA LEU A 16 11.52 -2.18 15.18
C LEU A 16 12.79 -1.69 14.48
N ARG A 17 13.98 -1.95 15.03
CA ARG A 17 15.24 -1.60 14.36
C ARG A 17 15.43 -2.40 13.07
N GLU A 18 15.13 -3.69 13.10
CA GLU A 18 15.19 -4.55 11.91
C GLU A 18 14.20 -4.08 10.84
N ARG A 19 12.96 -3.78 11.25
CA ARG A 19 11.94 -3.21 10.35
C ARG A 19 12.40 -1.88 9.74
N ASN A 20 12.92 -0.96 10.54
CA ASN A 20 13.39 0.34 10.04
C ASN A 20 14.56 0.21 9.05
N ALA A 21 15.44 -0.77 9.25
CA ALA A 21 16.51 -1.08 8.31
C ALA A 21 15.97 -1.60 6.97
N LEU A 22 14.96 -2.48 7.01
CA LEU A 22 14.25 -2.95 5.82
C LEU A 22 13.51 -1.82 5.10
N ASP A 23 12.77 -1.00 5.84
CA ASP A 23 12.03 0.15 5.30
C ASP A 23 12.99 1.17 4.68
N THR A 24 14.20 1.36 5.22
CA THR A 24 15.23 2.20 4.60
C THR A 24 15.68 1.63 3.25
N ARG A 25 15.91 0.32 3.17
CA ARG A 25 16.34 -0.34 1.92
C ARG A 25 15.24 -0.29 0.86
N LEU A 26 14.00 -0.57 1.26
CA LEU A 26 12.83 -0.44 0.41
C LEU A 26 12.64 1.02 -0.04
N GLY A 27 12.74 1.98 0.87
CA GLY A 27 12.57 3.40 0.55
C GLY A 27 13.54 3.91 -0.52
N ARG A 28 14.78 3.41 -0.53
CA ARG A 28 15.75 3.69 -1.61
C ARG A 28 15.37 3.07 -2.96
N LEU A 29 14.77 1.88 -2.95
CA LEU A 29 14.26 1.23 -4.17
C LEU A 29 13.01 1.95 -4.72
N LEU A 30 12.17 2.43 -3.80
CA LEU A 30 10.92 3.10 -4.13
C LEU A 30 11.11 4.59 -4.45
N ASP A 31 12.22 5.18 -4.02
CA ASP A 31 12.50 6.63 -4.00
C ASP A 31 11.46 7.44 -3.21
N ARG A 32 10.95 6.86 -2.11
CA ARG A 32 9.90 7.44 -1.26
C ARG A 32 9.79 6.68 0.08
N PRO A 33 9.20 7.28 1.13
CA PRO A 33 8.88 6.58 2.37
C PRO A 33 8.00 5.34 2.14
N VAL A 34 8.22 4.29 2.92
CA VAL A 34 7.58 2.98 2.75
C VAL A 34 6.26 2.90 3.52
N ASN A 35 5.19 2.57 2.79
CA ASN A 35 3.91 2.12 3.31
C ASN A 35 3.25 1.22 2.25
N THR A 36 2.00 0.79 2.47
CA THR A 36 1.32 -0.08 1.51
C THR A 36 0.96 0.65 0.21
N GLY A 37 0.53 1.92 0.28
CA GLY A 37 0.19 2.77 -0.88
C GLY A 37 1.39 3.04 -1.77
N SER A 38 2.43 3.67 -1.21
CA SER A 38 3.78 3.10 -1.23
C SER A 38 4.20 2.19 -2.37
N ILE A 39 4.27 0.94 -1.92
CA ILE A 39 4.65 -0.24 -2.68
C ILE A 39 3.64 -0.47 -3.81
N GLY A 40 2.35 -0.28 -3.56
CA GLY A 40 1.29 -0.40 -4.56
C GLY A 40 1.52 0.50 -5.76
N GLU A 41 1.64 1.80 -5.58
CA GLU A 41 1.91 2.75 -6.66
C GLU A 41 3.20 2.42 -7.43
N TRP A 42 4.27 2.02 -6.73
CA TRP A 42 5.53 1.63 -7.37
C TRP A 42 5.38 0.40 -8.27
N ILE A 43 4.60 -0.59 -7.84
CA ILE A 43 4.26 -1.78 -8.64
C ILE A 43 3.36 -1.39 -9.81
N ALA A 44 2.33 -0.60 -9.55
CA ALA A 44 1.36 -0.15 -10.53
C ALA A 44 2.03 0.58 -11.71
N ALA A 45 2.95 1.49 -11.41
CA ALA A 45 3.73 2.22 -12.40
C ALA A 45 4.47 1.30 -13.38
N ARG A 46 5.05 0.20 -12.87
CA ARG A 46 5.89 -0.71 -13.65
C ARG A 46 5.09 -1.79 -14.38
N VAL A 47 4.04 -2.32 -13.76
CA VAL A 47 3.28 -3.45 -14.31
C VAL A 47 2.19 -2.98 -15.27
N PHE A 48 1.54 -1.84 -14.97
CA PHE A 48 0.39 -1.34 -15.73
C PHE A 48 0.72 -0.12 -16.60
N GLY A 49 2.00 0.29 -16.64
CA GLY A 49 2.43 1.43 -17.44
C GLY A 49 1.79 2.74 -16.97
N ILE A 50 1.82 3.01 -15.67
CA ILE A 50 1.25 4.21 -15.06
C ILE A 50 2.35 5.24 -14.82
N LYS A 51 2.13 6.48 -15.29
CA LYS A 51 2.95 7.62 -14.90
C LYS A 51 2.34 8.23 -13.65
N LEU A 52 3.05 8.13 -12.54
CA LEU A 52 2.63 8.70 -11.26
C LEU A 52 2.77 10.22 -11.27
N GLU A 53 1.84 10.89 -10.60
CA GLU A 53 1.92 12.33 -10.34
C GLU A 53 3.01 12.62 -9.31
N ALA A 54 3.70 13.75 -9.46
CA ALA A 54 4.75 14.16 -8.52
C ALA A 54 4.20 14.52 -7.12
N ALA A 55 2.92 14.89 -7.04
CA ALA A 55 2.22 15.19 -5.79
C ALA A 55 0.77 14.66 -5.85
N ALA A 56 0.54 13.47 -5.28
CA ALA A 56 -0.77 12.80 -5.25
C ALA A 56 -1.90 13.65 -4.63
N ASN A 57 -1.54 14.61 -3.77
CA ASN A 57 -2.49 15.33 -2.93
C ASN A 57 -3.26 16.42 -3.69
N ALA A 58 -2.74 16.92 -4.82
CA ALA A 58 -3.34 18.05 -5.53
C ALA A 58 -4.37 17.62 -6.58
N ALA A 59 -4.23 16.41 -7.13
CA ALA A 59 -5.02 15.95 -8.28
C ALA A 59 -6.21 15.05 -7.91
N GLY A 60 -6.18 14.43 -6.72
CA GLY A 60 -7.20 13.47 -6.27
C GLY A 60 -7.05 12.07 -6.89
N TYR A 61 -5.95 11.81 -7.59
CA TYR A 61 -5.56 10.53 -8.19
C TYR A 61 -4.04 10.39 -8.16
N ASP A 62 -3.52 9.17 -8.36
CA ASP A 62 -2.09 8.88 -8.19
C ASP A 62 -1.30 8.97 -9.49
N GLY A 63 -1.96 8.81 -10.65
CA GLY A 63 -1.32 8.91 -11.95
C GLY A 63 -2.28 8.76 -13.12
N HIS A 64 -1.70 8.52 -14.30
CA HIS A 64 -2.44 8.18 -15.51
C HIS A 64 -1.76 7.04 -16.27
N PHE A 65 -2.56 6.23 -16.97
CA PHE A 65 -2.03 5.19 -17.86
C PHE A 65 -1.33 5.83 -19.06
N THR A 66 -0.17 5.28 -19.45
CA THR A 66 0.66 5.85 -20.50
C THR A 66 0.38 5.28 -21.89
N GLY A 67 -0.40 4.20 -22.01
CA GLY A 67 -0.69 3.55 -23.29
C GLY A 67 -1.87 2.59 -23.26
N GLY A 68 -2.08 1.91 -24.39
CA GLY A 68 -3.21 1.01 -24.58
C GLY A 68 -4.57 1.73 -24.60
N VAL A 69 -5.65 0.97 -24.43
CA VAL A 69 -7.04 1.48 -24.45
C VAL A 69 -7.36 2.45 -23.30
N LEU A 70 -6.53 2.44 -22.25
CA LEU A 70 -6.65 3.33 -21.09
C LEU A 70 -5.71 4.53 -21.17
N GLY A 71 -4.93 4.70 -22.23
CA GLY A 71 -3.95 5.78 -22.35
C GLY A 71 -4.56 7.16 -22.06
N GLY A 72 -3.94 7.90 -21.16
CA GLY A 72 -4.37 9.22 -20.70
C GLY A 72 -5.45 9.22 -19.61
N ARG A 73 -6.03 8.06 -19.26
CA ARG A 73 -7.04 7.94 -18.18
C ARG A 73 -6.40 8.03 -16.81
N THR A 74 -7.05 8.73 -15.89
CA THR A 74 -6.56 8.90 -14.52
C THR A 74 -6.83 7.65 -13.67
N VAL A 75 -5.94 7.37 -12.73
CA VAL A 75 -6.02 6.18 -11.87
C VAL A 75 -5.62 6.50 -10.43
N ASN A 76 -6.38 5.96 -9.47
CA ASN A 76 -5.99 5.89 -8.07
C ASN A 76 -5.72 4.44 -7.68
N VAL A 77 -4.55 4.19 -7.10
CA VAL A 77 -4.05 2.88 -6.71
C VAL A 77 -4.38 2.64 -5.24
N LYS A 78 -5.16 1.60 -4.98
CA LYS A 78 -5.49 1.17 -3.61
C LYS A 78 -4.79 -0.13 -3.29
N ALA A 79 -3.99 -0.13 -2.23
CA ALA A 79 -3.22 -1.30 -1.82
C ALA A 79 -3.60 -1.73 -0.41
N TYR A 80 -4.37 -2.81 -0.31
CA TYR A 80 -4.88 -3.37 0.94
C TYR A 80 -4.17 -4.68 1.28
N THR A 81 -3.82 -4.89 2.55
CA THR A 81 -3.21 -6.16 2.99
C THR A 81 -4.19 -7.33 3.04
N LYS A 82 -5.49 -7.07 2.82
CA LYS A 82 -6.56 -8.06 2.90
C LYS A 82 -7.79 -7.62 2.10
N LEU A 83 -8.49 -8.57 1.49
CA LEU A 83 -9.75 -8.29 0.80
C LEU A 83 -10.93 -8.37 1.79
N GLU A 84 -11.32 -7.22 2.31
CA GLU A 84 -12.43 -7.06 3.28
C GLU A 84 -13.71 -6.47 2.66
N GLY A 85 -13.73 -6.27 1.34
CA GLY A 85 -14.90 -5.77 0.61
C GLY A 85 -15.16 -4.27 0.76
N VAL A 86 -14.14 -3.50 1.15
CA VAL A 86 -14.21 -2.04 1.32
C VAL A 86 -13.28 -1.37 0.32
N LEU A 87 -13.74 -0.26 -0.25
CA LEU A 87 -12.96 0.62 -1.10
C LEU A 87 -13.03 2.04 -0.54
N ASP A 88 -11.87 2.62 -0.28
CA ASP A 88 -11.74 4.03 0.10
C ASP A 88 -11.91 4.90 -1.16
N ILE A 89 -12.97 5.69 -1.22
CA ILE A 89 -13.28 6.50 -2.40
C ILE A 89 -13.34 7.99 -2.06
N ASN A 90 -12.89 8.81 -3.01
CA ASN A 90 -13.22 10.23 -3.03
C ASN A 90 -14.25 10.49 -4.14
N PRO A 91 -15.54 10.70 -3.81
CA PRO A 91 -16.58 10.86 -4.83
C PRO A 91 -16.45 12.16 -5.62
N ASN A 92 -15.64 13.11 -5.16
CA ASN A 92 -15.42 14.40 -5.82
C ASN A 92 -14.12 14.46 -6.61
N ALA A 93 -13.32 13.39 -6.61
CA ALA A 93 -12.07 13.35 -7.39
C ALA A 93 -12.38 13.19 -8.90
N PRO A 94 -11.66 13.91 -9.78
CA PRO A 94 -11.78 13.74 -11.22
C PRO A 94 -11.03 12.45 -11.66
N LEU A 95 -11.61 11.30 -11.32
CA LEU A 95 -10.96 10.00 -11.45
C LEU A 95 -11.70 9.08 -12.43
N ASP A 96 -10.99 8.52 -13.41
CA ASP A 96 -11.55 7.53 -14.34
C ASP A 96 -11.58 6.11 -13.73
N TYR A 97 -10.50 5.67 -13.03
CA TYR A 97 -10.35 4.29 -12.55
C TYR A 97 -9.77 4.17 -11.15
N TYR A 98 -10.19 3.13 -10.41
CA TYR A 98 -9.43 2.59 -9.29
C TYR A 98 -8.71 1.33 -9.75
N LEU A 99 -7.42 1.21 -9.41
CA LEU A 99 -6.65 -0.03 -9.53
C LEU A 99 -6.41 -0.57 -8.14
N VAL A 100 -6.95 -1.75 -7.83
CA VAL A 100 -6.95 -2.28 -6.45
C VAL A 100 -6.07 -3.51 -6.35
N PHE A 101 -5.04 -3.45 -5.51
CA PHE A 101 -4.27 -4.60 -5.06
C PHE A 101 -4.74 -5.04 -3.68
N THR A 102 -4.93 -6.33 -3.51
CA THR A 102 -5.41 -6.86 -2.24
C THR A 102 -4.82 -8.23 -1.92
N GLY A 103 -4.57 -8.47 -0.63
CA GLY A 103 -4.21 -9.79 -0.10
C GLY A 103 -5.42 -10.72 0.05
N THR A 104 -5.19 -11.86 0.71
CA THR A 104 -6.16 -12.94 0.86
C THR A 104 -7.56 -12.48 1.26
N LYS A 105 -8.57 -13.14 0.69
CA LYS A 105 -9.97 -12.94 1.06
C LYS A 105 -10.20 -13.50 2.45
N GLY A 106 -10.74 -12.67 3.35
CA GLY A 106 -11.12 -13.10 4.68
C GLY A 106 -12.21 -12.22 5.26
N ALA A 107 -13.08 -12.80 6.09
CA ALA A 107 -14.11 -12.06 6.81
C ALA A 107 -13.48 -10.96 7.69
N PRO A 108 -14.17 -9.83 7.95
CA PRO A 108 -13.72 -8.79 8.88
C PRO A 108 -13.80 -9.30 10.32
N VAL A 109 -12.84 -10.15 10.68
CA VAL A 109 -12.66 -10.71 12.03
C VAL A 109 -11.66 -9.85 12.82
N SER A 110 -11.66 -10.02 14.14
CA SER A 110 -10.69 -9.40 15.06
C SER A 110 -9.26 -9.52 14.55
N SER A 111 -8.46 -8.46 14.71
CA SER A 111 -7.04 -8.45 14.35
C SER A 111 -6.19 -9.32 15.28
N ARG A 112 -6.66 -9.61 16.50
CA ARG A 112 -5.91 -10.38 17.50
C ARG A 112 -5.66 -11.81 17.00
N GLY A 113 -4.39 -12.23 17.01
CA GLY A 113 -3.98 -13.56 16.56
C GLY A 113 -3.95 -13.73 15.04
N THR A 114 -4.08 -12.65 14.27
CA THR A 114 -4.00 -12.67 12.80
C THR A 114 -2.79 -11.88 12.30
N LEU A 115 -2.25 -12.27 11.14
CA LEU A 115 -1.24 -11.49 10.42
C LEU A 115 -1.90 -10.77 9.24
N ARG A 116 -1.41 -9.57 8.92
CA ARG A 116 -1.79 -8.79 7.73
C ARG A 116 -0.55 -8.47 6.90
N PRO A 117 0.18 -9.49 6.39
CA PRO A 117 1.34 -9.24 5.55
C PRO A 117 0.91 -8.47 4.29
N PHE A 118 1.81 -7.67 3.74
CA PHE A 118 1.57 -7.12 2.41
C PHE A 118 1.81 -8.22 1.37
N CYS A 119 0.72 -8.75 0.81
CA CYS A 119 0.70 -9.68 -0.31
C CYS A 119 -0.33 -9.20 -1.35
N ILE A 120 -0.10 -9.56 -2.62
CA ILE A 120 -1.03 -9.29 -3.72
C ILE A 120 -1.56 -10.63 -4.19
N ASP A 121 -2.76 -10.99 -3.72
CA ASP A 121 -3.45 -12.23 -4.10
C ASP A 121 -4.53 -11.98 -5.17
N ALA A 122 -5.04 -10.74 -5.26
CA ALA A 122 -5.97 -10.33 -6.31
C ALA A 122 -5.72 -8.88 -6.75
N VAL A 123 -6.08 -8.62 -8.01
CA VAL A 123 -6.06 -7.29 -8.65
C VAL A 123 -7.42 -7.03 -9.29
N PHE A 124 -7.96 -5.82 -9.11
CA PHE A 124 -9.21 -5.35 -9.71
C PHE A 124 -9.00 -4.03 -10.45
#